data_AF-A0A641AH67-F1
#
_entry.id   AF-A0A641AH67-F1
#
_cell.length_a   1.000
_cell.length_b   1.000
_cell.length_c   1.000
_cell.angle_alpha   90.00
_cell.angle_beta   90.00
_cell.angle_gamma   90.00
#
_symmetry.space_group_name_H-M   'P 1'
#
loop_
_entity.id
_entity.type
_entity.pdbx_description
1 polymer ?
#
loop_
_entity_poly.entity_id
_entity_poly.type
_entity_poly.pdbx_seq_one_letter_code
_entity_poly.pdbx_strand_id
1 'polypeptide(L)'
;MTSRSRLVLMFVPVVVTVVLAAVVGALVVVQDQRQGQQVAAADRAAEDFVSDVGTFRGDVARELGKVEATDPATLRAALTGAVAEPPRLAGAPDLGVEQSEKYARARETERTFLEPYERLSRELRRAEVALTFVEAARDALRLRATDYVGFGPLGDSAAVRSRLVPAFVQARDSFSAVRVPKGQTALAGTVRAALQHVIDEATTLAASIDANRSFSFSYAEEFSAALVAVDDYATTVQGDVTEAVNALS
;
A
#
# COMPACT_ATOMS: atom_id res chain seq x y z
N MET A 1 -27.77 29.64 -90.07
CA MET A 1 -27.14 28.77 -89.05
C MET A 1 -27.00 29.55 -87.76
N THR A 2 -27.35 28.91 -86.66
CA THR A 2 -27.92 29.45 -85.42
C THR A 2 -26.93 30.20 -84.52
N SER A 3 -27.22 31.49 -84.27
CA SER A 3 -26.56 32.35 -83.27
C SER A 3 -26.64 31.79 -81.82
N ARG A 4 -27.54 30.84 -81.57
CA ARG A 4 -27.69 30.16 -80.26
C ARG A 4 -26.56 29.18 -79.93
N SER A 5 -25.73 28.79 -80.89
CA SER A 5 -24.71 27.74 -80.68
C SER A 5 -23.38 28.27 -80.10
N ARG A 6 -23.09 29.58 -80.18
CA ARG A 6 -21.84 30.18 -79.67
C ARG A 6 -21.90 30.58 -78.19
N LEU A 7 -23.07 30.95 -77.67
CA LEU A 7 -23.25 31.25 -76.25
C LEU A 7 -23.14 30.00 -75.38
N VAL A 8 -23.62 28.85 -75.86
CA VAL A 8 -23.56 27.58 -75.10
C VAL A 8 -22.13 27.08 -74.94
N LEU A 9 -21.26 27.23 -75.94
CA LEU A 9 -19.85 26.80 -75.85
C LEU A 9 -18.98 27.67 -74.92
N MET A 10 -19.36 28.93 -74.68
CA MET A 10 -18.58 29.87 -73.87
C MET A 10 -18.88 29.76 -72.36
N PHE A 11 -20.08 29.31 -71.97
CA PHE A 11 -20.48 29.16 -70.57
C PHE A 11 -20.22 27.77 -69.98
N VAL A 12 -20.07 26.73 -70.80
CA VAL A 12 -19.71 25.37 -70.36
C VAL A 12 -18.45 25.33 -69.47
N PRO A 13 -17.31 25.98 -69.81
CA PRO A 13 -16.13 25.93 -68.95
C PRO A 13 -16.33 26.60 -67.58
N VAL A 14 -17.17 27.64 -67.50
CA VAL A 14 -17.49 28.35 -66.25
C VAL A 14 -18.42 27.52 -65.37
N VAL A 15 -19.45 26.90 -65.95
CA VAL A 15 -20.36 26.02 -65.21
C VAL A 15 -19.62 24.78 -64.70
N VAL A 16 -18.73 24.20 -65.50
CA VAL A 16 -17.90 23.06 -65.09
C VAL A 16 -16.95 23.43 -63.95
N THR A 17 -16.30 24.60 -63.99
CA THR A 17 -15.42 25.05 -62.90
C THR A 17 -16.18 25.37 -61.62
N VAL A 18 -17.36 25.98 -61.69
CA VAL A 18 -18.20 26.25 -60.51
C VAL A 18 -18.71 24.95 -59.89
N VAL A 19 -19.12 23.97 -60.70
CA VAL A 19 -19.54 22.64 -60.20
C VAL A 19 -18.37 21.88 -59.58
N LEU A 20 -17.18 21.92 -60.19
CA LEU A 20 -15.97 21.33 -59.60
C LEU A 20 -15.59 21.99 -58.27
N ALA A 21 -15.64 23.33 -58.18
CA ALA A 21 -15.37 24.06 -56.95
C ALA A 21 -16.40 23.73 -55.85
N ALA A 22 -17.68 23.58 -56.21
CA ALA A 22 -18.73 23.18 -55.27
C ALA A 22 -18.56 21.73 -54.76
N VAL A 23 -18.16 20.80 -55.63
CA VAL A 23 -17.88 19.40 -55.24
C VAL A 23 -16.64 19.31 -54.34
N VAL A 24 -15.58 20.07 -54.66
CA VAL A 24 -14.38 20.15 -53.81
C VAL A 24 -14.69 20.80 -52.47
N GLY A 25 -15.46 21.90 -52.46
CA GLY A 25 -15.91 22.55 -51.22
C GLY A 25 -16.78 21.62 -50.35
N ALA A 26 -17.70 20.87 -50.95
CA ALA A 26 -18.52 19.88 -50.24
C ALA A 26 -17.68 18.72 -49.68
N LEU A 27 -16.68 18.25 -50.42
CA LEU A 27 -15.75 17.21 -49.94
C LEU A 27 -14.90 17.68 -48.77
N VAL A 28 -14.40 18.91 -48.80
CA VAL A 28 -13.63 19.51 -47.69
C VAL A 28 -14.49 19.63 -46.43
N VAL A 29 -15.74 20.09 -46.55
CA VAL A 29 -16.66 20.20 -45.40
C VAL A 29 -16.99 18.83 -44.79
N VAL A 30 -17.21 17.81 -45.62
CA VAL A 30 -17.46 16.44 -45.14
C VAL A 30 -16.23 15.85 -44.45
N GLN A 31 -15.03 16.15 -44.95
CA GLN A 31 -13.78 15.69 -44.35
C GLN A 31 -13.50 16.38 -43.01
N ASP A 32 -13.71 17.69 -42.93
CA ASP A 32 -13.59 18.48 -41.69
C ASP A 32 -14.61 18.00 -40.63
N GLN A 33 -15.85 17.73 -41.03
CA GLN A 33 -16.85 17.12 -40.15
C GLN A 33 -16.44 15.72 -39.64
N ARG A 34 -15.87 14.88 -40.51
CA ARG A 34 -15.38 13.54 -40.10
C ARG A 34 -14.19 13.63 -39.16
N GLN A 35 -13.32 14.61 -39.35
CA GLN A 35 -12.19 14.86 -38.44
C GLN A 35 -12.69 15.34 -37.09
N GLY A 36 -13.58 16.34 -37.07
CA GLY A 36 -14.23 16.82 -35.85
C GLY A 36 -14.99 15.73 -35.09
N GLN A 37 -15.67 14.82 -35.79
CA GLN A 37 -16.36 13.68 -35.17
C GLN A 37 -15.40 12.68 -34.52
N GLN A 38 -14.23 12.44 -35.11
CA GLN A 38 -13.21 11.54 -34.55
C GLN A 38 -12.58 12.12 -33.29
N VAL A 39 -12.26 13.42 -33.31
CA VAL A 39 -11.78 14.14 -32.10
C VAL A 39 -12.85 14.13 -31.02
N ALA A 40 -14.11 14.44 -31.36
CA ALA A 40 -15.22 14.41 -30.41
C ALA A 40 -15.51 13.00 -29.85
N ALA A 41 -15.18 11.93 -30.57
CA ALA A 41 -15.29 10.56 -30.06
C ALA A 41 -14.16 10.24 -29.06
N ALA A 42 -12.92 10.68 -29.34
CA ALA A 42 -11.81 10.56 -28.42
C ALA A 42 -12.04 11.39 -27.14
N ASP A 43 -12.56 12.62 -27.27
CA ASP A 43 -12.93 13.46 -26.14
C ASP A 43 -13.97 12.79 -25.23
N ARG A 44 -15.01 12.18 -25.82
CA ARG A 44 -16.03 11.43 -25.05
C ARG A 44 -15.44 10.24 -24.32
N ALA A 45 -14.62 9.42 -24.99
CA ALA A 45 -13.93 8.29 -24.36
C ALA A 45 -13.04 8.73 -23.18
N ALA A 46 -12.40 9.90 -23.29
CA ALA A 46 -11.59 10.48 -22.23
C ALA A 46 -12.45 10.97 -21.05
N GLU A 47 -13.58 11.62 -21.32
CA GLU A 47 -14.52 12.10 -20.30
C GLU A 47 -15.16 10.94 -19.53
N ASP A 48 -15.61 9.90 -20.24
CA ASP A 48 -16.17 8.69 -19.65
C ASP A 48 -15.13 8.03 -18.73
N PHE A 49 -13.88 7.86 -19.21
CA PHE A 49 -12.79 7.30 -18.42
C PHE A 49 -12.49 8.11 -17.15
N VAL A 50 -12.42 9.44 -17.24
CA VAL A 50 -12.16 10.29 -16.06
C VAL A 50 -13.32 10.19 -15.04
N SER A 51 -14.56 10.09 -15.53
CA SER A 51 -15.73 9.88 -14.65
C SER A 51 -15.67 8.51 -13.97
N ASP A 52 -15.27 7.47 -14.69
CA ASP A 52 -15.11 6.11 -14.15
C ASP A 52 -13.99 6.08 -13.10
N VAL A 53 -12.87 6.77 -13.35
CA VAL A 53 -11.78 6.94 -12.36
C VAL A 53 -12.27 7.63 -11.10
N GLY A 54 -13.11 8.67 -11.23
CA GLY A 54 -13.71 9.35 -10.08
C GLY A 54 -14.58 8.40 -9.24
N THR A 55 -15.43 7.62 -9.90
CA THR A 55 -16.29 6.60 -9.26
C THR A 55 -15.45 5.52 -8.58
N PHE A 56 -14.45 4.98 -9.30
CA PHE A 56 -13.52 3.98 -8.80
C PHE A 56 -12.79 4.45 -7.53
N ARG A 57 -12.27 5.69 -7.52
CA ARG A 57 -11.61 6.27 -6.34
C ARG A 57 -12.56 6.35 -5.14
N GLY A 58 -13.79 6.78 -5.38
CA GLY A 58 -14.84 6.84 -4.34
C GLY A 58 -15.21 5.46 -3.80
N ASP A 59 -15.27 4.44 -4.65
CA ASP A 59 -15.56 3.07 -4.25
C ASP A 59 -14.40 2.47 -3.44
N VAL A 60 -13.15 2.67 -3.87
CA VAL A 60 -11.98 2.27 -3.09
C VAL A 60 -11.97 2.95 -1.71
N ALA A 61 -12.19 4.26 -1.64
CA ALA A 61 -12.26 4.98 -0.38
C ALA A 61 -13.38 4.46 0.53
N ARG A 62 -14.54 4.12 -0.04
CA ARG A 62 -15.66 3.52 0.69
C ARG A 62 -15.33 2.13 1.23
N GLU A 63 -14.67 1.28 0.45
CA GLU A 63 -14.26 -0.05 0.92
C GLU A 63 -13.19 0.03 2.01
N LEU A 64 -12.19 0.91 1.84
CA LEU A 64 -11.18 1.13 2.88
C LEU A 64 -11.78 1.71 4.16
N GLY A 65 -12.76 2.62 4.05
CA GLY A 65 -13.45 3.23 5.19
C GLY A 65 -14.32 2.26 5.99
N LYS A 66 -14.64 1.06 5.47
CA LYS A 66 -15.33 0.00 6.25
C LYS A 66 -14.38 -0.77 7.16
N VAL A 67 -13.08 -0.69 6.90
CA VAL A 67 -12.05 -1.41 7.64
C VAL A 67 -11.43 -0.46 8.67
N GLU A 68 -11.31 -0.93 9.91
CA GLU A 68 -10.63 -0.17 10.94
C GLU A 68 -9.14 -0.04 10.59
N ALA A 69 -8.58 1.17 10.73
CA ALA A 69 -7.22 1.48 10.28
C ALA A 69 -6.09 0.77 11.06
N THR A 70 -6.45 -0.12 11.97
CA THR A 70 -5.58 -0.78 12.94
C THR A 70 -5.04 -2.13 12.49
N ASP A 71 -5.64 -2.76 11.47
CA ASP A 71 -5.18 -4.03 10.91
C ASP A 71 -4.69 -3.87 9.45
N PRO A 72 -3.36 -3.74 9.25
CA PRO A 72 -2.76 -3.64 7.92
C PRO A 72 -3.07 -4.81 6.99
N ALA A 73 -3.24 -6.02 7.52
CA ALA A 73 -3.52 -7.21 6.71
C ALA A 73 -4.93 -7.15 6.13
N THR A 74 -5.91 -6.80 6.96
CA THR A 74 -7.29 -6.61 6.52
C THR A 74 -7.42 -5.42 5.57
N LEU A 75 -6.75 -4.30 5.87
CA LEU A 75 -6.70 -3.15 4.95
C LEU A 75 -6.09 -3.53 3.60
N ARG A 76 -5.02 -4.33 3.58
CA ARG A 76 -4.38 -4.75 2.33
C ARG A 76 -5.29 -5.68 1.53
N ALA A 77 -5.99 -6.59 2.20
CA ALA A 77 -6.95 -7.47 1.54
C ALA A 77 -8.09 -6.65 0.91
N ALA A 78 -8.65 -5.69 1.65
CA ALA A 78 -9.68 -4.78 1.16
C ALA A 78 -9.18 -3.94 -0.02
N LEU A 79 -7.99 -3.33 0.08
CA LEU A 79 -7.36 -2.59 -1.01
C LEU A 79 -7.18 -3.46 -2.25
N THR A 80 -6.65 -4.67 -2.09
CA THR A 80 -6.39 -5.60 -3.20
C THR A 80 -7.68 -5.98 -3.92
N GLY A 81 -8.77 -6.20 -3.18
CA GLY A 81 -10.10 -6.43 -3.75
C GLY A 81 -10.64 -5.20 -4.48
N ALA A 82 -10.53 -4.03 -3.87
CA ALA A 82 -11.06 -2.79 -4.41
C ALA A 82 -10.35 -2.33 -5.70
N VAL A 83 -9.06 -2.64 -5.85
CA VAL A 83 -8.28 -2.27 -7.05
C VAL A 83 -8.16 -3.40 -8.08
N ALA A 84 -8.89 -4.49 -7.92
CA ALA A 84 -8.79 -5.66 -8.81
C ALA A 84 -9.24 -5.35 -10.25
N GLU A 85 -10.25 -4.48 -10.41
CA GLU A 85 -10.85 -4.14 -11.70
C GLU A 85 -10.76 -2.62 -11.96
N PRO A 86 -9.55 -2.11 -12.31
CA PRO A 86 -9.37 -0.71 -12.59
C PRO A 86 -10.08 -0.31 -13.90
N PRO A 87 -10.65 0.92 -13.98
CA PRO A 87 -11.19 1.44 -15.23
C PRO A 87 -10.09 1.53 -16.29
N ARG A 88 -10.48 1.39 -17.55
CA ARG A 88 -9.56 1.39 -18.70
C ARG A 88 -10.03 2.39 -19.73
N LEU A 89 -9.08 3.11 -20.33
CA LEU A 89 -9.39 4.07 -21.37
C LEU A 89 -9.85 3.31 -22.63
N ALA A 90 -11.06 3.62 -23.09
CA ALA A 90 -11.59 3.02 -24.30
C ALA A 90 -10.75 3.41 -25.54
N GLY A 91 -10.69 2.50 -26.52
CA GLY A 91 -10.07 2.81 -27.81
C GLY A 91 -10.84 3.91 -28.54
N ALA A 92 -10.12 4.80 -29.23
CA ALA A 92 -10.70 5.87 -30.04
C ALA A 92 -10.08 5.87 -31.46
N PRO A 93 -10.72 6.51 -32.46
CA PRO A 93 -10.18 6.61 -33.81
C PRO A 93 -8.82 7.31 -33.85
N ASP A 94 -7.91 6.87 -34.73
CA ASP A 94 -6.51 7.33 -34.78
C ASP A 94 -6.37 8.86 -34.79
N LEU A 95 -7.13 9.55 -35.64
CA LEU A 95 -7.06 11.01 -35.75
C LEU A 95 -7.53 11.71 -34.47
N GLY A 96 -8.50 11.12 -33.77
CA GLY A 96 -8.94 11.60 -32.46
C GLY A 96 -7.89 11.35 -31.37
N VAL A 97 -7.21 10.20 -31.40
CA VAL A 97 -6.11 9.89 -30.46
C VAL A 97 -4.93 10.85 -30.65
N GLU A 98 -4.62 11.23 -31.89
CA GLU A 98 -3.51 12.13 -32.20
C GLU A 98 -3.82 13.60 -31.87
N GLN A 99 -5.06 14.05 -32.05
CA GLN A 99 -5.42 15.47 -31.95
C GLN A 99 -6.15 15.85 -30.65
N SER A 100 -6.75 14.89 -29.93
CA SER A 100 -7.45 15.17 -28.67
C SER A 100 -6.48 15.33 -27.50
N GLU A 101 -6.37 16.55 -26.97
CA GLU A 101 -5.65 16.79 -25.72
C GLU A 101 -6.28 16.05 -24.53
N LYS A 102 -7.61 15.91 -24.52
CA LYS A 102 -8.34 15.22 -23.44
C LYS A 102 -7.96 13.73 -23.42
N TYR A 103 -7.94 13.09 -24.58
CA TYR A 103 -7.54 11.69 -24.72
C TYR A 103 -6.07 11.48 -24.31
N ALA A 104 -5.18 12.41 -24.67
CA ALA A 104 -3.79 12.37 -24.24
C ALA A 104 -3.66 12.44 -22.70
N ARG A 105 -4.39 13.36 -22.03
CA ARG A 105 -4.42 13.47 -20.55
C ARG A 105 -5.06 12.25 -19.88
N ALA A 106 -6.11 11.70 -20.46
CA ALA A 106 -6.74 10.48 -19.97
C ALA A 106 -5.76 9.29 -20.02
N ARG A 107 -4.99 9.17 -21.11
CA ARG A 107 -3.94 8.14 -21.24
C ARG A 107 -2.81 8.32 -20.23
N GLU A 108 -2.43 9.55 -19.91
CA GLU A 108 -1.47 9.81 -18.83
C GLU A 108 -2.04 9.43 -17.46
N THR A 109 -3.30 9.76 -17.22
CA THR A 109 -4.03 9.39 -16.01
C THR A 109 -4.10 7.87 -15.86
N GLU A 110 -4.46 7.13 -16.92
CA GLU A 110 -4.50 5.66 -16.96
C GLU A 110 -3.20 5.01 -16.50
N ARG A 111 -2.05 5.61 -16.82
CA ARG A 111 -0.73 5.08 -16.43
C ARG A 111 -0.39 5.29 -14.96
N THR A 112 -0.94 6.34 -14.34
CA THR A 112 -0.43 6.86 -13.06
C THR A 112 -1.45 6.79 -11.93
N PHE A 113 -2.75 6.67 -12.21
CA PHE A 113 -3.79 6.79 -11.19
C PHE A 113 -3.76 5.66 -10.15
N LEU A 114 -3.12 4.53 -10.45
CA LEU A 114 -2.96 3.41 -9.52
C LEU A 114 -1.74 3.53 -8.60
N GLU A 115 -0.78 4.40 -8.91
CA GLU A 115 0.45 4.55 -8.12
C GLU A 115 0.22 4.82 -6.63
N PRO A 116 -0.77 5.64 -6.21
CA PRO A 116 -1.05 5.86 -4.79
C PRO A 116 -1.48 4.56 -4.08
N TYR A 117 -2.30 3.73 -4.74
CA TYR A 117 -2.77 2.45 -4.18
C TYR A 117 -1.65 1.42 -4.11
N GLU A 118 -0.78 1.36 -5.11
CA GLU A 118 0.40 0.50 -5.06
C GLU A 118 1.36 0.91 -3.93
N ARG A 119 1.51 2.23 -3.71
CA ARG A 119 2.30 2.75 -2.60
C ARG A 119 1.70 2.35 -1.26
N LEU A 120 0.40 2.53 -1.07
CA LEU A 120 -0.30 2.07 0.14
C LEU A 120 -0.11 0.56 0.34
N SER A 121 -0.29 -0.26 -0.71
CA SER A 121 -0.10 -1.71 -0.62
C SER A 121 1.31 -2.08 -0.14
N ARG A 122 2.35 -1.35 -0.57
CA ARG A 122 3.72 -1.56 -0.09
C ARG A 122 3.90 -1.16 1.37
N GLU A 123 3.32 -0.05 1.81
CA GLU A 123 3.39 0.38 3.21
C GLU A 123 2.62 -0.60 4.12
N LEU A 124 1.44 -1.05 3.73
CA LEU A 124 0.68 -2.06 4.48
C LEU A 124 1.45 -3.37 4.65
N ARG A 125 2.16 -3.84 3.61
CA ARG A 125 3.04 -5.02 3.73
C ARG A 125 4.20 -4.81 4.72
N ARG A 126 4.74 -3.60 4.80
CA ARG A 126 5.79 -3.28 5.79
C ARG A 126 5.21 -3.25 7.20
N ALA A 127 4.03 -2.67 7.36
CA ALA A 127 3.31 -2.63 8.62
C ALA A 127 2.92 -4.04 9.09
N GLU A 128 2.49 -4.95 8.21
CA GLU A 128 2.25 -6.37 8.53
C GLU A 128 3.48 -7.00 9.19
N VAL A 129 4.66 -6.90 8.55
CA VAL A 129 5.91 -7.44 9.09
C VAL A 129 6.26 -6.79 10.44
N ALA A 130 6.03 -5.48 10.56
CA ALA A 130 6.29 -4.74 11.78
C ALA A 130 5.39 -5.19 12.94
N LEU A 131 4.09 -5.36 12.71
CA LEU A 131 3.15 -5.79 13.74
C LEU A 131 3.39 -7.24 14.16
N THR A 132 3.71 -8.15 13.24
CA THR A 132 4.12 -9.52 13.60
C THR A 132 5.36 -9.52 14.50
N PHE A 133 6.32 -8.64 14.21
CA PHE A 133 7.51 -8.48 15.06
C PHE A 133 7.17 -7.92 16.44
N VAL A 134 6.33 -6.88 16.51
CA VAL A 134 5.85 -6.27 17.76
C VAL A 134 5.10 -7.29 18.61
N GLU A 135 4.22 -8.07 18.01
CA GLU A 135 3.45 -9.12 18.70
C GLU A 135 4.37 -10.17 19.31
N ALA A 136 5.32 -10.70 18.52
CA ALA A 136 6.29 -11.65 19.01
C ALA A 136 7.19 -11.09 20.13
N ALA A 137 7.58 -9.81 20.03
CA ALA A 137 8.33 -9.15 21.08
C ALA A 137 7.50 -9.03 22.38
N ARG A 138 6.23 -8.61 22.27
CA ARG A 138 5.31 -8.52 23.41
C ARG A 138 5.08 -9.89 24.05
N ASP A 139 4.90 -10.94 23.26
CA ASP A 139 4.73 -12.30 23.77
C ASP A 139 5.95 -12.80 24.52
N ALA A 140 7.15 -12.54 24.00
CA ALA A 140 8.38 -12.89 24.70
C ALA A 140 8.56 -12.09 26.01
N LEU A 141 8.21 -10.80 25.99
CA LEU A 141 8.33 -9.89 27.15
C LEU A 141 7.17 -9.99 28.15
N ARG A 142 6.09 -10.73 27.83
CA ARG A 142 4.99 -11.01 28.76
C ARG A 142 5.35 -12.06 29.81
N LEU A 143 6.40 -12.85 29.57
CA LEU A 143 6.82 -13.89 30.49
C LEU A 143 7.20 -13.31 31.86
N ARG A 144 6.74 -13.96 32.92
CA ARG A 144 7.08 -13.60 34.30
C ARG A 144 7.81 -14.74 34.96
N ALA A 145 8.90 -14.43 35.65
CA ALA A 145 9.65 -15.45 36.37
C ALA A 145 8.79 -16.14 37.44
N THR A 146 7.89 -15.38 38.08
CA THR A 146 6.94 -15.87 39.09
C THR A 146 6.03 -16.98 38.58
N ASP A 147 5.76 -17.04 37.28
CA ASP A 147 4.90 -18.07 36.69
C ASP A 147 5.60 -19.44 36.65
N TYR A 148 6.92 -19.46 36.74
CA TYR A 148 7.74 -20.67 36.68
C TYR A 148 8.28 -21.13 38.03
N VAL A 149 8.60 -20.18 38.91
CA VAL A 149 9.23 -20.46 40.22
C VAL A 149 8.35 -20.10 41.42
N GLY A 150 7.17 -19.51 41.20
CA GLY A 150 6.26 -19.11 42.25
C GLY A 150 6.65 -17.78 42.94
N PHE A 151 5.92 -17.44 44.00
CA PHE A 151 6.19 -16.27 44.83
C PHE A 151 6.91 -16.68 46.12
N GLY A 152 7.89 -15.86 46.55
CA GLY A 152 8.59 -16.03 47.82
C GLY A 152 10.00 -16.62 47.68
N PRO A 153 10.68 -16.90 48.81
CA PRO A 153 12.02 -17.43 48.81
C PRO A 153 12.06 -18.85 48.24
N LEU A 154 12.99 -19.08 47.31
CA LEU A 154 13.20 -20.39 46.70
C LEU A 154 14.04 -21.27 47.62
N GLY A 155 13.47 -22.41 48.04
CA GLY A 155 14.16 -23.41 48.85
C GLY A 155 15.11 -24.32 48.06
N ASP A 156 14.91 -24.41 46.74
CA ASP A 156 15.78 -25.16 45.83
C ASP A 156 15.95 -24.44 44.48
N SER A 157 17.01 -24.80 43.77
CA SER A 157 17.37 -24.27 42.44
C SER A 157 16.80 -25.09 41.28
N ALA A 158 16.10 -26.20 41.57
CA ALA A 158 15.67 -27.16 40.55
C ALA A 158 14.60 -26.54 39.64
N ALA A 159 13.65 -25.80 40.22
CA ALA A 159 12.63 -25.07 39.44
C ALA A 159 13.25 -24.03 38.51
N VAL A 160 14.30 -23.34 38.95
CA VAL A 160 15.00 -22.33 38.14
C VAL A 160 15.64 -22.96 36.91
N ARG A 161 16.39 -24.06 37.09
CA ARG A 161 17.12 -24.72 35.99
C ARG A 161 16.24 -25.50 35.03
N SER A 162 15.19 -26.14 35.54
CA SER A 162 14.35 -27.04 34.73
C SER A 162 13.16 -26.35 34.08
N ARG A 163 12.75 -25.17 34.57
CA ARG A 163 11.57 -24.45 34.09
C ARG A 163 11.87 -23.02 33.67
N LEU A 164 12.38 -22.19 34.59
CA LEU A 164 12.55 -20.76 34.33
C LEU A 164 13.54 -20.49 33.19
N VAL A 165 14.78 -20.99 33.32
CA VAL A 165 15.82 -20.78 32.31
C VAL A 165 15.38 -21.34 30.94
N PRO A 166 14.90 -22.60 30.82
CA PRO A 166 14.42 -23.14 29.55
C PRO A 166 13.28 -22.33 28.92
N ALA A 167 12.33 -21.82 29.70
CA ALA A 167 11.22 -21.03 29.17
C ALA A 167 11.69 -19.71 28.54
N PHE A 168 12.59 -18.99 29.20
CA PHE A 168 13.14 -17.74 28.66
C PHE A 168 14.08 -17.99 27.47
N VAL A 169 14.84 -19.10 27.47
CA VAL A 169 15.62 -19.52 26.29
C VAL A 169 14.68 -19.78 25.10
N GLN A 170 13.60 -20.53 25.31
CA GLN A 170 12.62 -20.81 24.26
C GLN A 170 11.98 -19.52 23.72
N ALA A 171 11.61 -18.57 24.58
CA ALA A 171 11.04 -17.29 24.15
C ALA A 171 12.04 -16.45 23.35
N ARG A 172 13.31 -16.37 23.81
CA ARG A 172 14.39 -15.69 23.09
C ARG A 172 14.61 -16.29 21.71
N ASP A 173 14.65 -17.61 21.62
CA ASP A 173 14.92 -18.30 20.36
C ASP A 173 13.72 -18.18 19.40
N SER A 174 12.50 -18.27 19.93
CA SER A 174 11.26 -18.06 19.16
C SER A 174 11.18 -16.64 18.60
N PHE A 175 11.46 -15.63 19.42
CA PHE A 175 11.55 -14.24 18.96
C PHE A 175 12.66 -14.03 17.94
N SER A 176 13.81 -14.68 18.11
CA SER A 176 14.94 -14.57 17.18
C SER A 176 14.66 -15.16 15.79
N ALA A 177 13.70 -16.08 15.68
CA ALA A 177 13.25 -16.63 14.41
C ALA A 177 12.32 -15.67 13.64
N VAL A 178 11.77 -14.65 14.31
CA VAL A 178 10.86 -13.69 13.68
C VAL A 178 11.63 -12.70 12.82
N ARG A 179 11.07 -12.39 11.65
CA ARG A 179 11.66 -11.44 10.71
C ARG A 179 11.75 -10.05 11.35
N VAL A 180 12.96 -9.51 11.41
CA VAL A 180 13.19 -8.14 11.89
C VAL A 180 12.79 -7.13 10.80
N PRO A 181 11.93 -6.14 11.11
CA PRO A 181 11.60 -5.06 10.19
C PRO A 181 12.84 -4.24 9.81
N LYS A 182 12.85 -3.66 8.61
CA LYS A 182 13.98 -2.85 8.14
C LYS A 182 14.22 -1.68 9.11
N GLY A 183 15.46 -1.51 9.54
CA GLY A 183 15.86 -0.44 10.48
C GLY A 183 15.66 -0.80 11.96
N GLN A 184 15.04 -1.94 12.29
CA GLN A 184 14.72 -2.32 13.68
C GLN A 184 15.68 -3.34 14.29
N THR A 185 16.90 -3.46 13.74
CA THR A 185 17.94 -4.36 14.28
C THR A 185 18.31 -4.01 15.72
N ALA A 186 18.36 -2.72 16.06
CA ALA A 186 18.66 -2.24 17.40
C ALA A 186 17.56 -2.64 18.40
N LEU A 187 16.29 -2.39 18.06
CA LEU A 187 15.14 -2.79 18.88
C LEU A 187 15.10 -4.31 19.10
N ALA A 188 15.30 -5.10 18.05
CA ALA A 188 15.41 -6.55 18.16
C ALA A 188 16.57 -6.98 19.08
N GLY A 189 17.66 -6.23 19.07
CA GLY A 189 18.78 -6.40 20.01
C GLY A 189 18.37 -6.11 21.46
N THR A 190 17.65 -5.02 21.71
CA THR A 190 17.13 -4.66 23.05
C THR A 190 16.25 -5.75 23.65
N VAL A 191 15.29 -6.26 22.88
CA VAL A 191 14.40 -7.35 23.34
C VAL A 191 15.20 -8.63 23.64
N ARG A 192 16.13 -9.00 22.75
CA ARG A 192 17.02 -10.15 22.97
C ARG A 192 17.90 -9.98 24.20
N ALA A 193 18.44 -8.78 24.43
CA ALA A 193 19.27 -8.47 25.58
C ALA A 193 18.47 -8.56 26.89
N ALA A 194 17.23 -8.05 26.92
CA ALA A 194 16.36 -8.17 28.08
C ALA A 194 16.08 -9.65 28.43
N LEU A 195 15.74 -10.47 27.43
CA LEU A 195 15.52 -11.92 27.64
C LEU A 195 16.80 -12.62 28.11
N GLN A 196 17.96 -12.28 27.53
CA GLN A 196 19.24 -12.81 27.93
C GLN A 196 19.60 -12.44 29.37
N HIS A 197 19.33 -11.19 29.77
CA HIS A 197 19.58 -10.72 31.13
C HIS A 197 18.82 -11.58 32.16
N VAL A 198 17.55 -11.90 31.90
CA VAL A 198 16.78 -12.81 32.78
C VAL A 198 17.41 -14.19 32.86
N ILE A 199 17.88 -14.75 31.73
CA ILE A 199 18.53 -16.06 31.69
C ILE A 199 19.81 -16.06 32.56
N ASP A 200 20.62 -15.01 32.45
CA ASP A 200 21.88 -14.87 33.17
C ASP A 200 21.64 -14.66 34.68
N GLU A 201 20.70 -13.79 35.04
CA GLU A 201 20.28 -13.53 36.41
C GLU A 201 19.66 -14.79 37.06
N ALA A 202 18.81 -15.51 36.33
CA ALA A 202 18.22 -16.76 36.80
C ALA A 202 19.29 -17.86 37.01
N THR A 203 20.28 -17.93 36.12
CA THR A 203 21.39 -18.88 36.25
C THR A 203 22.24 -18.55 37.49
N THR A 204 22.49 -17.26 37.74
CA THR A 204 23.23 -16.78 38.91
C THR A 204 22.45 -17.01 40.22
N LEU A 205 21.13 -16.79 40.19
CA LEU A 205 20.22 -17.14 41.28
C LEU A 205 20.30 -18.62 41.63
N ALA A 206 20.20 -19.51 40.63
CA ALA A 206 20.29 -20.96 40.85
C ALA A 206 21.63 -21.36 41.50
N ALA A 207 22.75 -20.80 41.02
CA ALA A 207 24.07 -21.04 41.60
C ALA A 207 24.22 -20.48 43.02
N SER A 208 23.54 -19.38 43.34
CA SER A 208 23.55 -18.77 44.67
C SER A 208 22.75 -19.58 45.67
N ILE A 209 21.58 -20.10 45.28
CA ILE A 209 20.75 -21.01 46.08
C ILE A 209 21.55 -22.26 46.46
N ASP A 210 22.22 -22.89 45.50
CA ASP A 210 23.04 -24.10 45.77
C ASP A 210 24.19 -23.84 46.73
N ALA A 211 24.75 -22.63 46.68
CA ALA A 211 25.81 -22.19 47.57
C ALA A 211 25.28 -21.67 48.92
N ASN A 212 23.96 -21.76 49.18
CA ASN A 212 23.29 -21.21 50.34
C ASN A 212 23.60 -19.71 50.58
N ARG A 213 23.71 -18.94 49.49
CA ARG A 213 24.00 -17.49 49.48
C ARG A 213 22.73 -16.71 49.17
N SER A 214 22.56 -15.57 49.84
CA SER A 214 21.51 -14.62 49.50
C SER A 214 21.75 -14.02 48.12
N PHE A 215 20.70 -13.93 47.31
CA PHE A 215 20.71 -13.31 45.99
C PHE A 215 19.40 -12.55 45.78
N SER A 216 19.49 -11.37 45.17
CA SER A 216 18.32 -10.59 44.78
C SER A 216 18.18 -10.64 43.28
N PHE A 217 17.02 -11.10 42.82
CA PHE A 217 16.72 -11.25 41.40
C PHE A 217 15.80 -10.10 40.96
N SER A 218 16.26 -9.29 40.00
CA SER A 218 15.51 -8.18 39.41
C SER A 218 15.80 -8.11 37.93
N TYR A 219 14.76 -7.91 37.13
CA TYR A 219 14.83 -7.79 35.66
C TYR A 219 13.75 -6.85 35.09
N ALA A 220 13.00 -6.20 35.98
CA ALA A 220 11.81 -5.45 35.62
C ALA A 220 12.16 -4.19 34.82
N GLU A 221 13.33 -3.59 35.06
CA GLU A 221 13.79 -2.39 34.38
C GLU A 221 14.09 -2.69 32.90
N GLU A 222 14.84 -3.75 32.63
CA GLU A 222 15.19 -4.20 31.28
C GLU A 222 13.95 -4.58 30.47
N PHE A 223 13.00 -5.27 31.11
CA PHE A 223 11.73 -5.65 30.49
C PHE A 223 10.85 -4.43 30.21
N SER A 224 10.74 -3.51 31.16
CA SER A 224 9.97 -2.28 30.99
C SER A 224 10.55 -1.41 29.88
N ALA A 225 11.88 -1.23 29.83
CA ALA A 225 12.53 -0.46 28.78
C ALA A 225 12.34 -1.10 27.40
N ALA A 226 12.46 -2.43 27.30
CA ALA A 226 12.20 -3.14 26.04
C ALA A 226 10.73 -3.04 25.61
N LEU A 227 9.77 -3.18 26.54
CA LEU A 227 8.34 -3.04 26.25
C LEU A 227 7.99 -1.63 25.76
N VAL A 228 8.48 -0.59 26.44
CA VAL A 228 8.27 0.80 26.01
C VAL A 228 8.79 1.02 24.58
N ALA A 229 10.01 0.54 24.28
CA ALA A 229 10.57 0.69 22.94
C ALA A 229 9.77 -0.08 21.86
N VAL A 230 9.20 -1.24 22.21
CA VAL A 230 8.31 -2.01 21.33
C VAL A 230 6.98 -1.28 21.10
N ASP A 231 6.40 -0.70 22.15
CA ASP A 231 5.14 0.04 22.10
C ASP A 231 5.28 1.37 21.33
N ASP A 232 6.40 2.08 21.49
CA ASP A 232 6.73 3.27 20.71
C ASP A 232 6.84 2.95 19.21
N TYR A 233 7.49 1.82 18.88
CA TYR A 233 7.56 1.34 17.50
C TYR A 233 6.17 0.97 16.96
N ALA A 234 5.35 0.26 17.74
CA ALA A 234 3.99 -0.09 17.36
C ALA A 234 3.13 1.15 17.07
N THR A 235 3.25 2.19 17.91
CA THR A 235 2.57 3.47 17.74
C THR A 235 3.01 4.18 16.46
N THR A 236 4.31 4.17 16.17
CA THR A 236 4.86 4.75 14.94
C THR A 236 4.27 4.05 13.71
N VAL A 237 4.26 2.72 13.70
CA VAL A 237 3.71 1.92 12.59
C VAL A 237 2.21 2.22 12.37
N GLN A 238 1.44 2.32 13.45
CA GLN A 238 0.01 2.68 13.36
C GLN A 238 -0.20 4.10 12.83
N GLY A 239 0.66 5.05 13.24
CA GLY A 239 0.68 6.41 12.71
C GLY A 239 0.94 6.43 11.20
N ASP A 240 1.99 5.74 10.76
CA ASP A 240 2.38 5.66 9.34
C ASP A 240 1.25 5.06 8.47
N VAL A 241 0.59 4.01 8.96
CA VAL A 241 -0.55 3.39 8.26
C VAL A 241 -1.72 4.37 8.16
N THR A 242 -2.04 5.05 9.26
CA THR A 242 -3.12 6.04 9.29
C THR A 242 -2.85 7.18 8.32
N GLU A 243 -1.62 7.71 8.31
CA GLU A 243 -1.21 8.76 7.37
C GLU A 243 -1.29 8.27 5.91
N ALA A 244 -0.81 7.06 5.62
CA ALA A 244 -0.84 6.50 4.29
C ALA A 244 -2.28 6.28 3.76
N VAL A 245 -3.22 5.90 4.63
CA VAL A 245 -4.64 5.78 4.27
C VAL A 245 -5.26 7.16 4.05
N ASN A 246 -4.98 8.13 4.94
CA ASN A 246 -5.50 9.49 4.81
C ASN A 246 -4.99 10.20 3.54
N ALA A 247 -3.79 9.87 3.05
CA ALA A 247 -3.25 10.42 1.82
C ALA A 247 -4.00 10.00 0.53
N LEU A 248 -4.93 9.04 0.63
CA LEU A 248 -5.82 8.65 -0.48
C LEU A 248 -7.16 9.41 -0.49
N SER A 249 -7.45 10.17 0.57
CA SER A 249 -8.69 10.95 0.75
C SER A 249 -8.53 12.37 0.23
#